data_AF-A0AAJ2CZE2-F1
#
_entry.id   AF-A0AAJ2CZE2-F1
#
_cell.length_a   1.000
_cell.length_b   1.000
_cell.length_c   1.000
_cell.angle_alpha   90.00
_cell.angle_beta   90.00
_cell.angle_gamma   90.00
#
_symmetry.space_group_name_H-M   'P 1'
#
loop_
_entity.id
_entity.type
_entity.pdbx_description
1 polymer ?
#
loop_
_entity_poly.entity_id
_entity_poly.type
_entity_poly.pdbx_seq_one_letter_code
_entity_poly.pdbx_strand_id
1 'polypeptide(L)'
;MKNEERRKAIALNCQKYESDYARLVEPINELLLNLGAAISEEAAKQIILNVKRYHHGVKYLPECHLDESNQFIEDGLEALKKGDLGNGALQLFGAGLNFASFVAKAQGTKKIDAHQMLAERFTKLLSVK
;
A
#
# COMPACT_ATOMS: atom_id res chain seq x y z
N MET A 1 4.22 5.68 -16.62
CA MET A 1 5.57 5.08 -16.37
C MET A 1 5.50 3.56 -16.47
N LYS A 2 6.57 2.88 -16.88
CA LYS A 2 6.64 1.41 -16.85
C LYS A 2 6.73 0.89 -15.40
N ASN A 3 6.41 -0.38 -15.16
CA ASN A 3 6.41 -0.99 -13.81
C ASN A 3 7.74 -0.79 -13.08
N GLU A 4 8.86 -1.15 -13.72
CA GLU A 4 10.19 -1.00 -13.14
C GLU A 4 10.54 0.46 -12.83
N GLU A 5 10.16 1.40 -13.69
CA GLU A 5 10.41 2.83 -13.48
C GLU A 5 9.68 3.33 -12.23
N ARG A 6 8.45 2.86 -11.99
CA ARG A 6 7.67 3.19 -10.80
C ARG A 6 8.34 2.65 -9.53
N ARG A 7 8.78 1.40 -9.55
CA ARG A 7 9.51 0.76 -8.44
C ARG A 7 10.84 1.48 -8.15
N LYS A 8 11.62 1.81 -9.19
CA LYS A 8 12.86 2.59 -9.06
C LYS A 8 12.61 4.00 -8.51
N ALA A 9 11.51 4.64 -8.90
CA ALA A 9 11.13 5.94 -8.36
C ALA A 9 10.78 5.87 -6.86
N ILE A 10 10.12 4.81 -6.39
CA ILE A 10 9.89 4.59 -4.96
C ILE A 10 11.21 4.46 -4.21
N ALA A 11 12.13 3.60 -4.69
CA ALA A 11 13.44 3.41 -4.07
C ALA A 11 14.23 4.73 -3.96
N LEU A 12 14.30 5.50 -5.05
CA LEU A 12 14.95 6.80 -5.07
C LEU A 12 14.34 7.77 -4.04
N ASN A 13 13.01 7.76 -3.88
CA ASN A 13 12.36 8.62 -2.89
C ASN A 13 12.57 8.14 -1.45
N CYS A 14 12.69 6.84 -1.21
CA CYS A 14 13.04 6.32 0.11
C CYS A 14 14.45 6.78 0.54
N GLN A 15 15.41 6.75 -0.38
CA GLN A 15 16.77 7.25 -0.15
C GLN A 15 16.81 8.76 0.05
N LYS A 16 16.05 9.50 -0.77
CA LYS A 16 16.00 10.97 -0.69
C LYS A 16 15.34 11.48 0.60
N TYR A 17 14.30 10.78 1.07
CA TYR A 17 13.49 11.17 2.22
C TYR A 17 13.64 10.14 3.34
N GLU A 18 14.89 9.92 3.77
CA GLU A 18 15.22 8.93 4.79
C GLU A 18 14.36 9.14 6.05
N SER A 19 13.73 8.06 6.50
CA SER A 19 12.86 8.03 7.67
C SER A 19 12.59 6.59 8.09
N ASP A 20 12.06 6.37 9.30
CA ASP A 20 11.70 5.01 9.74
C ASP A 20 10.68 4.35 8.80
N TYR A 21 9.74 5.13 8.25
CA TYR A 21 8.81 4.62 7.26
C TYR A 21 9.51 4.26 5.93
N ALA A 22 10.47 5.07 5.47
CA ALA A 22 11.26 4.75 4.28
C ALA A 22 12.04 3.43 4.47
N ARG A 23 12.59 3.19 5.66
CA ARG A 23 13.28 1.93 6.03
C ARG A 23 12.36 0.70 6.02
N LEU A 24 11.05 0.89 6.18
CA LEU A 24 10.05 -0.18 6.03
C LEU A 24 9.67 -0.42 4.57
N VAL A 25 9.53 0.66 3.78
CA VAL A 25 9.07 0.60 2.39
C VAL A 25 10.14 0.06 1.45
N GLU A 26 11.39 0.54 1.57
CA GLU A 26 12.48 0.25 0.65
C GLU A 26 12.73 -1.27 0.45
N PRO A 27 12.95 -2.09 1.50
CA PRO A 27 13.26 -3.50 1.31
C PRO A 27 12.11 -4.31 0.68
N ILE A 28 10.86 -3.95 1.01
CA ILE A 28 9.68 -4.59 0.41
C ILE A 28 9.54 -4.19 -1.06
N ASN A 29 9.78 -2.92 -1.38
CA ASN A 29 9.75 -2.45 -2.76
C ASN A 29 10.84 -3.10 -3.63
N GLU A 30 12.04 -3.29 -3.09
CA GLU A 30 13.13 -4.02 -3.76
C GLU A 30 12.77 -5.49 -4.01
N LEU A 31 12.23 -6.18 -3.00
CA LEU A 31 11.74 -7.55 -3.14
C LEU A 31 10.70 -7.65 -4.26
N LEU A 32 9.70 -6.76 -4.27
CA LEU A 32 8.63 -6.76 -5.27
C LEU A 32 9.15 -6.41 -6.67
N LEU A 33 10.15 -5.54 -6.78
CA LEU A 33 10.83 -5.27 -8.05
C LEU A 33 11.51 -6.53 -8.60
N ASN A 34 12.26 -7.24 -7.76
CA ASN A 34 12.99 -8.46 -8.15
C ASN A 34 12.05 -9.60 -8.56
N LEU A 35 10.85 -9.66 -7.95
CA LEU A 35 9.82 -10.63 -8.31
C LEU A 35 9.01 -10.24 -9.55
N GLY A 36 9.27 -9.06 -10.14
CA GLY A 36 8.49 -8.55 -11.28
C GLY A 36 7.04 -8.20 -10.92
N ALA A 37 6.73 -8.00 -9.63
CA ALA A 37 5.38 -7.69 -9.17
C ALA A 37 4.92 -6.32 -9.69
N ALA A 38 3.71 -6.29 -10.24
CA ALA A 38 3.13 -5.08 -10.80
C ALA A 38 2.83 -4.03 -9.72
N ILE A 39 2.92 -2.76 -10.09
CA ILE A 39 2.37 -1.64 -9.33
C ILE A 39 1.68 -0.66 -10.27
N SER A 40 0.49 -0.20 -9.88
CA SER A 40 -0.21 0.87 -10.56
C SER A 40 0.56 2.19 -10.45
N GLU A 41 0.20 3.16 -11.27
CA GLU A 41 0.79 4.49 -11.16
C GLU A 41 0.32 5.21 -9.90
N GLU A 42 -0.94 4.99 -9.55
CA GLU A 42 -1.65 5.54 -8.42
C GLU A 42 -1.01 5.06 -7.11
N ALA A 43 -0.78 3.76 -6.96
CA ALA A 43 -0.06 3.20 -5.82
C ALA A 43 1.36 3.73 -5.70
N ALA A 44 2.10 3.81 -6.81
CA ALA A 44 3.46 4.34 -6.77
C ALA A 44 3.49 5.81 -6.32
N LYS A 45 2.59 6.65 -6.86
CA LYS A 45 2.44 8.05 -6.45
C LYS A 45 2.05 8.16 -4.98
N GLN A 46 1.13 7.33 -4.51
CA GLN A 46 0.67 7.32 -3.12
C GLN A 46 1.79 6.96 -2.14
N ILE A 47 2.59 5.93 -2.45
CA ILE A 47 3.74 5.53 -1.62
C ILE A 47 4.78 6.66 -1.58
N ILE A 48 5.13 7.24 -2.72
CA ILE A 48 6.08 8.36 -2.80
C ILE A 48 5.56 9.56 -1.98
N LEU A 49 4.26 9.87 -2.08
CA LEU A 49 3.64 10.95 -1.32
C LEU A 49 3.68 10.66 0.19
N ASN A 50 3.41 9.42 0.61
CA ASN A 50 3.50 9.00 1.99
C ASN A 50 4.93 9.15 2.53
N VAL A 51 5.93 8.66 1.79
CA VAL A 51 7.36 8.75 2.15
C VAL A 51 7.73 10.21 2.37
N LYS A 52 7.39 11.08 1.43
CA LYS A 52 7.65 12.51 1.54
C LYS A 52 6.93 13.14 2.72
N ARG A 53 5.64 12.91 2.90
CA ARG A 53 4.85 13.55 3.98
C ARG A 53 5.25 13.07 5.36
N TYR A 54 5.57 11.79 5.52
CA TYR A 54 6.06 11.23 6.77
C TYR A 54 7.40 11.84 7.17
N HIS A 55 8.36 11.92 6.23
CA HIS A 55 9.66 12.54 6.48
C HIS A 55 9.54 14.00 6.96
N HIS A 56 8.57 14.76 6.45
CA HIS A 56 8.33 16.15 6.89
C HIS A 56 7.43 16.27 8.14
N GLY A 57 7.08 15.17 8.79
CA GLY A 57 6.21 15.17 9.99
C GLY A 57 4.75 15.58 9.73
N VAL A 58 4.33 15.63 8.46
CA VAL A 58 2.96 16.03 8.06
C VAL A 58 1.99 14.86 8.16
N LYS A 59 2.48 13.63 8.12
CA LYS A 59 1.67 12.41 8.08
C LYS A 59 2.19 11.38 9.07
N TYR A 60 1.27 10.65 9.69
CA TYR A 60 1.60 9.60 10.65
C TYR A 60 1.69 8.22 10.02
N LEU A 61 2.54 7.36 10.58
CA LEU A 61 2.79 6.01 10.07
C LEU A 61 1.50 5.17 9.86
N PRO A 62 0.51 5.14 10.78
CA PRO A 62 -0.72 4.38 10.56
C PRO A 62 -1.51 4.86 9.34
N GLU A 63 -1.52 6.17 9.08
CA GLU A 63 -2.23 6.74 7.93
C GLU A 63 -1.56 6.38 6.61
N CYS A 64 -0.23 6.23 6.58
CA CYS A 64 0.47 5.73 5.42
C CYS A 64 0.02 4.30 5.07
N HIS A 65 -0.07 3.42 6.08
CA HIS A 65 -0.55 2.05 5.91
C HIS A 65 -2.01 1.99 5.46
N LEU A 66 -2.88 2.86 5.99
CA LEU A 66 -4.28 2.90 5.58
C LEU A 66 -4.44 3.32 4.11
N ASP A 67 -3.71 4.33 3.66
CA ASP A 67 -3.73 4.78 2.26
C ASP A 67 -3.28 3.67 1.31
N GLU A 68 -2.19 2.97 1.64
CA GLU A 68 -1.72 1.83 0.85
C GLU A 68 -2.72 0.68 0.84
N SER A 69 -3.31 0.36 1.99
CA SER A 69 -4.35 -0.67 2.07
C SER A 69 -5.51 -0.37 1.12
N ASN A 70 -5.99 0.87 1.12
CA ASN A 70 -7.08 1.29 0.26
C ASN A 70 -6.70 1.18 -1.22
N GLN A 71 -5.53 1.68 -1.60
CA GLN A 71 -5.08 1.68 -2.98
C GLN A 71 -4.81 0.26 -3.49
N PHE A 72 -4.19 -0.60 -2.68
CA PHE A 72 -3.91 -1.99 -3.07
C PHE A 72 -5.18 -2.84 -3.21
N ILE A 73 -6.27 -2.53 -2.49
CA ILE A 73 -7.57 -3.15 -2.77
C ILE A 73 -8.03 -2.80 -4.18
N GLU A 74 -7.97 -1.53 -4.59
CA GLU A 74 -8.39 -1.12 -5.94
C GLU A 74 -7.54 -1.81 -7.01
N ASP A 75 -6.22 -1.79 -6.83
CA ASP A 75 -5.27 -2.39 -7.77
C ASP A 75 -5.50 -3.91 -7.89
N GLY A 76 -5.73 -4.58 -6.75
CA GLY A 76 -6.01 -6.01 -6.71
C GLY A 76 -7.28 -6.37 -7.46
N LEU A 77 -8.37 -5.63 -7.22
CA LEU A 77 -9.64 -5.86 -7.91
C LEU A 77 -9.53 -5.59 -9.42
N GLU A 78 -8.80 -4.56 -9.81
CA GLU A 78 -8.57 -4.24 -11.22
C GLU A 78 -7.73 -5.31 -11.93
N ALA A 79 -6.70 -5.85 -11.27
CA ALA A 79 -5.91 -6.95 -11.79
C ALA A 79 -6.75 -8.22 -11.97
N LEU A 80 -7.59 -8.56 -10.98
CA LEU A 80 -8.51 -9.71 -11.06
C LEU A 80 -9.48 -9.59 -12.24
N LYS A 81 -10.09 -8.41 -12.45
CA LYS A 81 -11.00 -8.15 -13.59
C LYS A 81 -10.32 -8.32 -14.95
N LYS A 82 -9.01 -8.08 -15.02
CA LYS A 82 -8.19 -8.25 -16.22
C LYS A 82 -7.64 -9.68 -16.40
N GLY A 83 -7.96 -10.59 -15.49
CA GLY A 83 -7.46 -11.96 -15.50
C GLY A 83 -6.03 -12.12 -14.96
N ASP A 84 -5.44 -11.07 -14.39
CA ASP A 84 -4.12 -11.13 -13.74
C ASP A 84 -4.27 -11.59 -12.29
N LEU A 85 -4.47 -12.89 -12.13
CA LEU A 85 -4.77 -13.51 -10.83
C LEU A 85 -3.60 -13.40 -9.85
N GLY A 86 -2.36 -13.50 -10.34
CA GLY A 86 -1.15 -13.45 -9.51
C GLY A 86 -0.94 -12.09 -8.88
N ASN A 87 -0.98 -11.01 -9.68
CA ASN A 87 -0.89 -9.66 -9.13
C ASN A 87 -2.14 -9.30 -8.33
N GLY A 88 -3.33 -9.74 -8.76
CA GLY A 88 -4.57 -9.56 -8.01
C GLY A 88 -4.46 -10.09 -6.58
N ALA A 89 -4.06 -11.35 -6.42
CA ALA A 89 -3.87 -11.97 -5.10
C ALA A 89 -2.78 -11.27 -4.28
N LEU A 90 -1.64 -10.93 -4.89
CA LEU A 90 -0.53 -10.27 -4.20
C LEU A 90 -0.93 -8.89 -3.66
N GLN A 91 -1.66 -8.10 -4.45
CA GLN A 91 -2.14 -6.78 -4.03
C GLN A 91 -3.17 -6.89 -2.90
N LEU A 92 -4.12 -7.82 -2.99
CA LEU A 92 -5.09 -8.04 -1.91
C LEU A 92 -4.43 -8.51 -0.61
N PHE A 93 -3.41 -9.37 -0.71
CA PHE A 93 -2.62 -9.78 0.45
C PHE A 93 -1.88 -8.59 1.07
N GLY A 94 -1.18 -7.80 0.26
CA GLY A 94 -0.50 -6.58 0.71
C GLY A 94 -1.45 -5.55 1.33
N ALA A 95 -2.67 -5.42 0.78
CA ALA A 95 -3.69 -4.55 1.32
C ALA A 95 -4.15 -4.97 2.72
N GLY A 96 -4.30 -6.28 2.95
CA GLY A 96 -4.63 -6.86 4.25
C GLY A 96 -3.54 -6.64 5.28
N LEU A 97 -2.27 -6.87 4.91
CA LEU A 97 -1.12 -6.63 5.80
C LEU A 97 -1.02 -5.15 6.19
N ASN A 98 -1.20 -4.24 5.24
CA ASN A 98 -1.22 -2.80 5.51
C ASN A 98 -2.39 -2.42 6.43
N PHE A 99 -3.59 -2.96 6.20
CA PHE A 99 -4.73 -2.71 7.08
C PHE A 99 -4.48 -3.19 8.52
N ALA A 100 -3.95 -4.40 8.68
CA ALA A 100 -3.60 -4.95 9.99
C ALA A 100 -2.55 -4.07 10.70
N SER A 101 -1.54 -3.60 9.98
CA SER A 101 -0.54 -2.66 10.49
C SER A 101 -1.16 -1.34 10.93
N PHE A 102 -2.11 -0.79 10.15
CA PHE A 102 -2.87 0.41 10.51
C PHE A 102 -3.65 0.19 11.81
N VAL A 103 -4.47 -0.87 11.90
CA VAL A 103 -5.30 -1.14 13.08
C VAL A 103 -4.43 -1.29 14.32
N ALA A 104 -3.36 -2.09 14.25
CA ALA A 104 -2.48 -2.34 15.38
C ALA A 104 -1.79 -1.06 15.90
N LYS A 105 -1.43 -0.12 15.00
CA LYS A 105 -0.71 1.10 15.38
C LYS A 105 -1.64 2.30 15.67
N ALA A 106 -2.87 2.29 15.15
CA ALA A 106 -3.87 3.30 15.42
C ALA A 106 -4.63 3.05 16.73
N GLN A 107 -4.64 1.79 17.22
CA GLN A 107 -5.16 1.45 18.54
C GLN A 107 -4.49 2.31 19.62
N GLY A 108 -5.32 2.97 20.43
CA GLY A 108 -4.87 3.84 21.52
C GLY A 108 -4.55 5.30 21.13
N THR A 109 -4.45 5.63 19.84
CA THR A 109 -4.22 7.01 19.37
C THR A 109 -5.42 7.62 18.67
N LYS A 110 -6.27 6.80 18.03
CA LYS A 110 -7.53 7.23 17.41
C LYS A 110 -8.64 6.25 17.77
N LYS A 111 -9.87 6.77 17.88
CA LYS A 111 -11.07 5.93 17.95
C LYS A 111 -11.35 5.41 16.55
N ILE A 112 -11.11 4.12 16.33
CA ILE A 112 -11.39 3.42 15.07
C ILE A 112 -12.35 2.26 15.32
N ASP A 113 -13.24 1.99 14.37
CA ASP A 113 -14.05 0.77 14.35
C ASP A 113 -13.47 -0.18 13.30
N ALA A 114 -12.51 -0.99 13.73
CA ALA A 114 -11.82 -1.92 12.83
C ALA A 114 -12.76 -2.98 12.24
N HIS A 115 -13.80 -3.38 12.97
CA HIS A 115 -14.76 -4.38 12.50
C HIS A 115 -15.64 -3.81 11.39
N GLN A 116 -16.14 -2.58 11.54
CA GLN A 116 -16.88 -1.89 10.48
C GLN A 116 -16.00 -1.71 9.24
N MET A 117 -14.76 -1.24 9.40
CA MET A 117 -13.84 -1.03 8.29
C MET A 117 -13.49 -2.34 7.55
N LEU A 118 -13.40 -3.47 8.26
CA LEU A 118 -13.26 -4.80 7.65
C LEU A 118 -14.51 -5.21 6.89
N ALA A 119 -15.70 -5.01 7.46
CA ALA A 119 -16.95 -5.33 6.80
C ALA A 119 -17.07 -4.60 5.45
N GLU A 120 -16.78 -3.30 5.42
CA GLU A 120 -16.77 -2.51 4.18
C GLU A 120 -15.82 -3.08 3.12
N ARG A 121 -14.61 -3.50 3.54
CA ARG A 121 -13.61 -4.10 2.64
C ARG A 121 -14.08 -5.44 2.12
N PHE A 122 -14.60 -6.31 2.98
CA PHE A 122 -15.09 -7.62 2.56
C PHE A 122 -16.29 -7.52 1.64
N THR A 123 -17.26 -6.64 1.95
CA THR A 123 -18.39 -6.36 1.05
C THR A 123 -17.89 -5.90 -0.31
N LYS A 124 -16.89 -5.02 -0.36
CA LYS A 124 -16.29 -4.57 -1.61
C LYS A 124 -15.64 -5.71 -2.39
N LEU A 125 -14.84 -6.54 -1.74
CA LEU A 125 -14.18 -7.68 -2.39
C LEU A 125 -15.19 -8.70 -2.95
N LEU A 126 -16.25 -9.00 -2.19
CA LEU A 126 -17.31 -9.91 -2.61
C LEU A 126 -18.23 -9.32 -3.70
N SER A 127 -18.17 -8.01 -3.96
CA SER A 127 -18.97 -7.37 -5.00
C SER A 127 -18.41 -7.55 -6.41
N VAL A 128 -17.16 -8.01 -6.53
CA VAL A 128 -16.51 -8.25 -7.82
C VAL A 128 -17.02 -9.57 -8.39
N LYS A 129 -17.64 -9.48 -9.56
CA LYS A 129 -18.20 -10.59 -10.34
C LYS A 129 -17.28 -10.96 -11.49
#